data_AF-V2X348-F1
#
_entry.id   AF-V2X348-F1
#
_cell.length_a   1.000
_cell.length_b   1.000
_cell.length_c   1.000
_cell.angle_alpha   90.00
_cell.angle_beta   90.00
_cell.angle_gamma   90.00
#
_symmetry.space_group_name_H-M   'P 1'
#
loop_
_entity.id
_entity.type
_entity.pdbx_description
1 polymer ?
#
loop_
_entity_poly.entity_id
_entity_poly.type
_entity_poly.pdbx_seq_one_letter_code
_entity_poly.pdbx_strand_id
1 'polypeptide(L)'
;MMPLEVTKPILKILQENSQGFTLTLDGKEYYFPNANCGPSELYLTHGYSVWSHTNDCYTCFAFNISAGHEQIRTATSGKVHILSYGGANFVDVNLHVVVVNEAATLFAFNPAHVHGTTVTGGTINYHLTYAFSLHIEEALKKLKGGTFLGERK
;
A
#
# COMPACT_ATOMS: atom_id res chain seq x y z
N MET A 1 6.18 51.46 -12.58
CA MET A 1 5.44 50.34 -11.99
C MET A 1 5.66 49.16 -12.94
N MET A 2 6.64 48.30 -12.64
CA MET A 2 6.94 47.13 -13.48
C MET A 2 6.06 45.96 -13.05
N PRO A 3 5.64 45.08 -13.97
CA PRO A 3 4.87 43.91 -13.59
C PRO A 3 5.75 42.97 -12.76
N LEU A 4 5.18 42.47 -11.66
CA LEU A 4 5.74 41.35 -10.90
C LEU A 4 5.73 40.15 -11.87
N GLU A 5 6.86 39.84 -12.49
CA GLU A 5 7.01 38.56 -13.18
C GLU A 5 6.82 37.48 -12.13
N VAL A 6 5.67 36.82 -12.16
CA VAL A 6 5.45 35.57 -11.45
C VAL A 6 6.34 34.56 -12.14
N THR A 7 7.58 34.43 -11.67
CA THR A 7 8.48 33.36 -12.08
C THR A 7 7.77 32.05 -11.79
N LYS A 8 7.31 31.37 -12.85
CA LYS A 8 6.76 30.01 -12.74
C LYS A 8 7.77 29.18 -11.95
N PRO A 9 7.35 28.43 -10.92
CA PRO A 9 8.26 27.57 -10.19
C PRO A 9 8.91 26.60 -11.18
N ILE A 10 10.23 26.72 -11.33
CA ILE A 10 11.01 25.80 -12.16
C ILE A 10 11.19 24.54 -11.33
N LEU A 11 10.33 23.55 -11.55
CA LEU A 11 10.52 22.22 -10.99
C LEU A 11 11.73 21.59 -11.69
N LYS A 12 12.90 21.69 -11.09
CA LYS A 12 14.11 21.03 -11.55
C LYS A 12 14.32 19.77 -10.71
N ILE A 13 13.79 18.64 -11.17
CA ILE A 13 14.07 17.33 -10.56
C ILE A 13 15.53 16.99 -10.88
N LEU A 14 16.37 16.94 -9.86
CA LEU A 14 17.77 16.55 -9.99
C LEU A 14 17.95 15.13 -9.44
N GLN A 15 18.34 14.22 -10.33
CA GLN A 15 18.85 12.85 -10.12
C GLN A 15 17.84 11.70 -9.89
N GLU A 16 17.86 10.74 -10.83
CA GLU A 16 17.07 9.49 -10.85
C GLU A 16 17.67 8.33 -10.02
N ASN A 17 18.68 8.59 -9.18
CA ASN A 17 19.35 7.52 -8.44
C ASN A 17 19.07 7.67 -6.94
N SER A 18 17.95 7.08 -6.49
CA SER A 18 17.49 6.89 -5.10
C SER A 18 16.70 8.01 -4.40
N GLN A 19 15.42 8.14 -4.80
CA GLN A 19 14.23 8.41 -3.96
C GLN A 19 14.11 9.69 -3.10
N GLY A 20 15.07 10.61 -3.11
CA GLY A 20 14.89 11.99 -2.61
C GLY A 20 14.68 13.00 -3.74
N PHE A 21 14.17 14.20 -3.44
CA PHE A 21 14.18 15.33 -4.38
C PHE A 21 14.47 16.66 -3.69
N THR A 22 15.00 17.62 -4.45
CA THR A 22 15.19 19.00 -4.02
C THR A 22 14.24 19.88 -4.83
N LEU A 23 13.58 20.83 -4.16
CA LEU A 23 12.69 21.81 -4.78
C LEU A 23 13.25 23.21 -4.58
N THR A 24 13.35 24.00 -5.64
CA THR A 24 13.70 25.42 -5.56
C THR A 24 12.44 26.26 -5.77
N LEU A 25 12.09 27.08 -4.78
CA LEU A 25 11.00 28.06 -4.86
C LEU A 25 11.56 29.43 -4.47
N ASP A 26 11.42 30.43 -5.34
CA ASP A 26 11.87 31.81 -5.12
C ASP A 26 13.33 31.93 -4.64
N GLY A 27 14.21 31.11 -5.23
CA GLY A 27 15.64 31.10 -4.90
C GLY A 27 15.98 30.40 -3.57
N LYS A 28 15.00 29.84 -2.85
CA LYS A 28 15.21 29.02 -1.66
C LYS A 28 15.15 27.54 -2.00
N GLU A 29 16.13 26.79 -1.53
CA GLU A 29 16.16 25.33 -1.68
C GLU A 29 15.47 24.64 -0.51
N TYR A 30 14.61 23.69 -0.85
CA TYR A 30 13.92 22.79 0.07
C TYR A 30 14.41 21.37 -0.22
N TYR A 31 15.00 20.74 0.79
CA TYR A 31 15.50 19.38 0.70
C TYR A 31 14.47 18.42 1.28
N PHE A 32 14.02 17.46 0.46
CA PHE A 32 13.19 16.35 0.91
C PHE A 32 14.11 15.14 1.06
N PRO A 33 14.68 14.90 2.25
CA PRO A 33 15.53 13.74 2.48
C PRO A 33 14.72 12.46 2.28
N ASN A 34 15.41 11.33 2.07
CA ASN A 34 14.89 9.97 2.16
C ASN A 34 14.41 9.64 3.60
N ALA A 35 13.60 10.51 4.21
CA ALA A 35 12.81 10.15 5.35
C ALA A 35 11.69 9.27 4.80
N ASN A 36 11.78 7.96 5.05
CA ASN A 36 10.73 6.98 4.83
C ASN A 36 9.38 7.64 5.17
N CYS A 37 8.57 7.95 4.15
CA CYS A 37 7.17 8.25 4.36
C CYS A 37 6.64 7.07 5.16
N GLY A 38 6.14 7.28 6.38
CA GLY A 38 5.63 6.20 7.22
C GLY A 38 4.72 5.30 6.37
N PRO A 39 4.86 3.96 6.45
CA PRO A 39 4.15 3.09 5.52
C PRO A 39 2.65 3.40 5.62
N SER A 40 1.98 3.44 4.48
CA SER A 40 0.56 3.73 4.44
C SER A 40 -0.19 2.65 5.22
N GLU A 41 -0.95 3.03 6.26
CA GLU A 41 -1.86 2.10 6.94
C GLU A 41 -2.98 1.62 6.01
N LEU A 42 -3.20 2.35 4.91
CA LEU A 42 -4.12 2.00 3.85
C LEU A 42 -3.36 1.63 2.58
N TYR A 43 -3.65 0.44 2.06
CA TYR A 43 -3.19 -0.04 0.77
C TYR A 43 -4.36 -0.08 -0.20
N LEU A 44 -4.21 0.57 -1.35
CA LEU A 44 -5.11 0.42 -2.50
C LEU A 44 -4.46 -0.58 -3.44
N THR A 45 -5.13 -1.69 -3.71
CA THR A 45 -4.58 -2.74 -4.57
C THR A 45 -5.52 -3.08 -5.71
N HIS A 46 -4.93 -3.34 -6.88
CA HIS A 46 -5.61 -3.66 -8.12
C HIS A 46 -5.00 -4.94 -8.70
N GLY A 47 -5.82 -5.95 -8.95
CA GLY A 47 -5.35 -7.24 -9.48
C GLY A 47 -4.40 -7.96 -8.52
N TYR A 48 -4.55 -7.74 -7.21
CA TYR A 48 -3.64 -8.28 -6.20
C TYR A 48 -3.79 -9.78 -6.03
N SER A 49 -2.70 -10.51 -6.20
CA SER A 49 -2.59 -11.94 -5.92
C SER A 49 -1.22 -12.21 -5.29
N VAL A 50 -1.21 -12.90 -4.15
CA VAL A 50 0.00 -13.15 -3.38
C VAL A 50 0.02 -14.54 -2.77
N TRP A 51 1.24 -15.04 -2.58
CA TRP A 51 1.51 -16.26 -1.83
C TRP A 51 1.13 -16.10 -0.36
N SER A 52 0.98 -17.24 0.31
CA SER A 52 0.72 -17.27 1.75
C SER A 52 1.84 -16.57 2.53
N HIS A 53 1.46 -15.68 3.45
CA HIS A 53 2.35 -14.87 4.25
C HIS A 53 1.66 -14.46 5.58
N THR A 54 2.41 -13.78 6.44
CA THR A 54 1.92 -13.11 7.65
C THR A 54 2.34 -11.65 7.59
N ASN A 55 1.60 -10.79 8.29
CA ASN A 55 1.89 -9.36 8.37
C ASN A 55 2.17 -8.95 9.82
N ASP A 56 3.25 -8.23 10.03
CA ASP A 56 3.57 -7.66 11.34
C ASP A 56 2.75 -6.39 11.58
N CYS A 57 1.66 -6.54 12.33
CA CYS A 57 0.78 -5.44 12.72
C CYS A 57 0.73 -5.26 14.23
N TYR A 58 0.59 -4.02 14.70
CA TYR A 58 0.45 -3.70 16.12
C TYR A 58 -0.97 -3.91 16.66
N THR A 59 -1.94 -4.18 15.80
CA THR A 59 -3.31 -4.55 16.17
C THR A 59 -3.60 -6.01 15.85
N CYS A 60 -4.61 -6.57 16.51
CA CYS A 60 -5.05 -7.95 16.31
C CYS A 60 -5.83 -8.17 15.01
N PHE A 61 -6.25 -7.09 14.33
CA PHE A 61 -7.09 -7.15 13.14
C PHE A 61 -6.65 -6.14 12.09
N ALA A 62 -6.57 -6.62 10.86
CA ALA A 62 -6.58 -5.80 9.66
C ALA A 62 -7.96 -5.91 8.98
N PHE A 63 -8.34 -4.88 8.23
CA PHE A 63 -9.62 -4.82 7.53
C PHE A 63 -9.38 -4.79 6.03
N ASN A 64 -10.20 -5.50 5.27
CA ASN A 64 -10.17 -5.45 3.83
C ASN A 64 -11.58 -5.21 3.29
N ILE A 65 -11.67 -4.31 2.32
CA ILE A 65 -12.89 -4.01 1.57
C ILE A 65 -12.61 -4.31 0.11
N SER A 66 -13.42 -5.17 -0.49
CA SER A 66 -13.48 -5.34 -1.93
C SER A 66 -14.41 -4.27 -2.51
N ALA A 67 -13.83 -3.27 -3.17
CA ALA A 67 -14.57 -2.22 -3.86
C ALA A 67 -15.15 -2.68 -5.20
N GLY A 68 -14.59 -3.74 -5.79
CA GLY A 68 -15.04 -4.27 -7.06
C GLY A 68 -14.39 -5.61 -7.39
N HIS A 69 -15.13 -6.41 -8.17
CA HIS A 69 -14.67 -7.67 -8.75
C HIS A 69 -15.11 -7.65 -10.21
N GLU A 70 -14.15 -7.86 -11.12
CA GLU A 70 -14.42 -8.01 -12.55
C GLU A 70 -13.90 -9.35 -13.07
N GLN A 71 -14.76 -10.08 -13.78
CA GLN A 71 -14.38 -11.30 -14.48
C GLN A 71 -14.14 -11.01 -15.96
N ILE A 72 -12.89 -11.09 -16.39
CA ILE A 72 -12.46 -10.94 -17.78
C ILE A 72 -12.73 -12.24 -18.52
N ARG A 73 -13.87 -12.29 -19.23
CA ARG A 73 -14.32 -13.45 -20.00
C ARG A 73 -13.38 -13.89 -21.13
N THR A 74 -12.47 -13.01 -21.57
CA THR A 74 -11.54 -13.28 -22.69
C THR A 74 -10.18 -13.80 -22.24
N ALA A 75 -9.89 -13.82 -20.94
CA ALA A 75 -8.66 -14.40 -20.43
C ALA A 75 -8.81 -15.92 -20.41
N THR A 76 -8.28 -16.60 -21.42
CA THR A 76 -8.14 -18.05 -21.40
C THR A 76 -7.25 -18.42 -20.20
N SER A 77 -7.80 -19.15 -19.23
CA SER A 77 -7.03 -19.69 -18.11
C SER A 77 -6.06 -20.74 -18.66
N GLY A 78 -4.88 -20.30 -19.10
CA GLY A 78 -3.81 -21.20 -19.51
C GLY A 78 -3.40 -22.07 -18.32
N LYS A 79 -3.45 -23.40 -18.50
CA LYS A 79 -2.89 -24.47 -17.64
C LYS A 79 -3.20 -24.49 -16.12
N VAL A 80 -3.77 -23.44 -15.55
CA VAL A 80 -4.03 -23.31 -14.12
C VAL A 80 -5.53 -23.41 -13.88
N HIS A 81 -5.93 -24.34 -13.02
CA HIS A 81 -7.32 -24.49 -12.62
C HIS A 81 -7.74 -23.28 -11.79
N ILE A 82 -8.60 -22.43 -12.35
CA ILE A 82 -9.30 -21.36 -11.63
C ILE A 82 -10.65 -21.91 -11.16
N LEU A 83 -11.06 -21.53 -9.95
CA LEU A 83 -12.32 -21.96 -9.35
C LEU A 83 -13.50 -21.30 -10.09
N SER A 84 -14.69 -21.90 -10.02
CA SER A 84 -15.87 -21.40 -10.75
C SER A 84 -16.32 -20.01 -10.29
N TYR A 85 -15.99 -19.65 -9.05
CA TYR A 85 -16.23 -18.32 -8.45
C TYR A 85 -15.03 -17.36 -8.64
N GLY A 86 -14.15 -17.64 -9.60
CA GLY A 86 -13.01 -16.79 -9.92
C GLY A 86 -11.79 -17.04 -9.04
N GLY A 87 -10.83 -16.12 -9.12
CA GLY A 87 -9.55 -16.18 -8.42
C GLY A 87 -9.24 -14.93 -7.59
N ALA A 88 -8.03 -14.86 -7.03
CA ALA A 88 -7.61 -13.80 -6.10
C ALA A 88 -8.56 -13.62 -4.89
N ASN A 89 -9.21 -14.71 -4.44
CA ASN A 89 -10.05 -14.74 -3.25
C ASN A 89 -9.16 -14.76 -2.00
N PHE A 90 -9.57 -14.09 -0.93
CA PHE A 90 -8.78 -14.11 0.32
C PHE A 90 -8.84 -15.48 0.97
N VAL A 91 -7.70 -15.96 1.46
CA VAL A 91 -7.58 -17.24 2.15
C VAL A 91 -7.00 -16.99 3.53
N ASP A 92 -7.71 -17.42 4.58
CA ASP A 92 -7.14 -17.60 5.92
C ASP A 92 -6.80 -19.09 6.08
N VAL A 93 -5.51 -19.39 6.05
CA VAL A 93 -5.02 -20.78 6.11
C VAL A 93 -5.25 -21.35 7.50
N ASN A 94 -5.10 -20.55 8.55
CA ASN A 94 -5.27 -20.99 9.93
C ASN A 94 -6.72 -21.39 10.22
N LEU A 95 -7.68 -20.64 9.69
CA LEU A 95 -9.11 -20.93 9.83
C LEU A 95 -9.62 -21.95 8.80
N HIS A 96 -8.82 -22.28 7.79
CA HIS A 96 -9.23 -23.08 6.63
C HIS A 96 -10.44 -22.49 5.89
N VAL A 97 -10.46 -21.16 5.74
CA VAL A 97 -11.57 -20.43 5.11
C VAL A 97 -11.09 -19.71 3.85
N VAL A 98 -11.93 -19.74 2.81
CA VAL A 98 -11.81 -18.89 1.63
C VAL A 98 -12.94 -17.87 1.68
N VAL A 99 -12.57 -16.58 1.70
CA VAL A 99 -13.52 -15.49 1.52
C VAL A 99 -13.57 -15.19 0.03
N VAL A 100 -14.69 -15.56 -0.59
CA VAL A 100 -14.95 -15.24 -1.99
C VAL A 100 -15.16 -13.74 -2.10
N ASN A 101 -14.26 -13.08 -2.83
CA ASN A 101 -14.33 -11.63 -2.99
C ASN A 101 -15.47 -11.29 -3.94
N GLU A 102 -16.30 -10.35 -3.53
CA GLU A 102 -17.36 -9.74 -4.33
C GLU A 102 -17.36 -8.24 -4.06
N ALA A 103 -18.02 -7.47 -4.91
CA ALA A 103 -18.16 -6.04 -4.65
C ALA A 103 -18.87 -5.80 -3.31
N ALA A 104 -18.34 -4.87 -2.51
CA ALA A 104 -18.77 -4.53 -1.16
C ALA A 104 -18.56 -5.63 -0.09
N THR A 105 -17.77 -6.67 -0.37
CA THR A 105 -17.32 -7.60 0.68
C THR A 105 -16.37 -6.89 1.64
N LEU A 106 -16.71 -6.85 2.93
CA LEU A 106 -15.88 -6.36 4.02
C LEU A 106 -15.56 -7.51 4.97
N PHE A 107 -14.30 -7.67 5.34
CA PHE A 107 -13.90 -8.62 6.37
C PHE A 107 -12.75 -8.10 7.23
N ALA A 108 -12.67 -8.66 8.44
CA ALA A 108 -11.56 -8.49 9.35
C ALA A 108 -10.80 -9.82 9.46
N PHE A 109 -9.47 -9.75 9.51
CA PHE A 109 -8.64 -10.94 9.67
C PHE A 109 -7.48 -10.65 10.60
N ASN A 110 -6.95 -11.70 11.25
CA ASN A 110 -5.76 -11.56 12.07
C ASN A 110 -4.51 -11.59 11.18
N PRO A 111 -3.76 -10.48 11.06
CA PRO A 111 -2.59 -10.42 10.17
C PRO A 111 -1.46 -11.38 10.59
N ALA A 112 -1.44 -11.84 11.84
CA ALA A 112 -0.48 -12.84 12.32
C ALA A 112 -0.85 -14.28 11.93
N HIS A 113 -2.07 -14.52 11.42
CA HIS A 113 -2.42 -15.81 10.82
C HIS A 113 -1.86 -15.90 9.40
N VAL A 114 -1.52 -17.11 8.96
CA VAL A 114 -1.07 -17.32 7.59
C VAL A 114 -2.26 -17.07 6.66
N HIS A 115 -2.10 -16.11 5.76
CA HIS A 115 -3.13 -15.71 4.82
C HIS A 115 -2.53 -15.43 3.45
N GLY A 116 -3.37 -15.41 2.42
CA GLY A 116 -2.94 -15.13 1.05
C GLY A 116 -4.14 -15.02 0.14
N THR A 117 -3.93 -15.29 -1.15
CA THR A 117 -5.03 -15.33 -2.11
C THR A 117 -5.04 -16.63 -2.90
N THR A 118 -6.22 -17.08 -3.33
CA THR A 118 -6.31 -18.12 -4.36
C THR A 118 -5.65 -17.64 -5.65
N VAL A 119 -5.19 -18.58 -6.48
CA VAL A 119 -4.61 -18.23 -7.77
C VAL A 119 -5.64 -17.45 -8.61
N THR A 120 -5.18 -16.41 -9.31
CA THR A 120 -6.00 -15.60 -10.21
C THR A 120 -5.83 -16.02 -11.67
N GLY A 121 -6.91 -15.92 -12.44
CA GLY A 121 -6.91 -16.07 -13.89
C GLY A 121 -8.22 -15.53 -14.45
N GLY A 122 -8.13 -14.43 -15.21
CA GLY A 122 -9.31 -13.75 -15.75
C GLY A 122 -10.17 -13.05 -14.70
N THR A 123 -9.63 -12.73 -13.53
CA THR A 123 -10.31 -11.94 -12.50
C THR A 123 -9.43 -10.74 -12.12
N ILE A 124 -10.04 -9.57 -12.01
CA ILE A 124 -9.46 -8.38 -11.40
C ILE A 124 -10.25 -8.03 -10.14
N ASN A 125 -9.55 -7.93 -9.03
CA ASN A 125 -10.09 -7.46 -7.76
C ASN A 125 -9.57 -6.07 -7.43
N TYR A 126 -10.45 -5.21 -6.89
CA TYR A 126 -10.14 -3.86 -6.43
C TYR A 126 -10.32 -3.82 -4.91
N HIS A 127 -9.23 -3.77 -4.16
CA HIS A 127 -9.28 -3.83 -2.71
C HIS A 127 -8.74 -2.57 -2.04
N LEU A 128 -9.32 -2.26 -0.89
CA LEU A 128 -8.79 -1.34 0.11
C LEU A 128 -8.46 -2.16 1.35
N THR A 129 -7.18 -2.22 1.72
CA THR A 129 -6.74 -2.89 2.95
C THR A 129 -6.24 -1.88 3.95
N TYR A 130 -6.84 -1.87 5.13
CA TYR A 130 -6.33 -1.17 6.30
C TYR A 130 -5.52 -2.13 7.16
N ALA A 131 -4.20 -1.96 7.18
CA ALA A 131 -3.27 -2.74 7.99
C ALA A 131 -2.46 -1.82 8.90
N PHE A 132 -2.43 -2.15 10.18
CA PHE A 132 -1.82 -1.34 11.23
C PHE A 132 -0.37 -1.77 11.44
N SER A 133 0.51 -1.37 10.52
CA SER A 133 1.90 -1.85 10.45
C SER A 133 2.72 -1.53 11.70
N LEU A 134 3.39 -2.55 12.26
CA LEU A 134 4.26 -2.42 13.44
C LEU A 134 5.35 -1.34 13.26
N HIS A 135 5.81 -1.14 12.02
CA HIS A 135 6.83 -0.15 11.68
C HIS A 135 6.42 1.29 12.03
N ILE A 136 5.12 1.61 11.96
CA ILE A 136 4.59 2.93 12.34
C ILE A 136 4.63 3.08 13.85
N GLU A 137 4.22 2.05 14.58
CA GLU A 137 4.28 2.03 16.03
C GLU A 137 5.72 2.21 16.53
N GLU A 138 6.67 1.51 15.90
CA GLU A 138 8.09 1.65 16.19
C GLU A 138 8.63 3.05 15.87
N ALA A 139 8.22 3.64 14.74
CA ALA A 139 8.60 5.01 14.39
C ALA A 139 8.06 6.02 15.42
N LEU A 140 6.80 5.88 15.83
CA LEU A 140 6.18 6.72 16.86
C LEU A 140 6.85 6.54 18.23
N LYS A 141 7.21 5.31 18.61
CA LYS A 141 7.96 5.02 19.84
C LYS A 141 9.34 5.69 19.82
N LYS A 142 10.05 5.62 18.68
CA LYS A 142 11.34 6.32 18.49
C LYS A 142 11.19 7.84 18.61
N LEU A 143 10.12 8.42 18.04
CA LEU A 143 9.82 9.85 18.15
C LEU A 143 9.54 10.30 19.59
N LYS A 144 8.82 9.49 20.37
CA LYS A 144 8.55 9.77 21.79
C LYS A 144 9.80 9.62 22.67
N GLY A 145 10.80 8.85 22.23
CA GLY A 145 12.01 8.54 22.99
C GLY A 145 13.25 9.38 22.69
N GLY A 146 13.26 10.27 21.67
CA GLY A 146 14.47 11.00 21.28
C GLY A 146 14.23 12.27 20.44
N THR A 147 14.87 13.36 20.88
CA THR A 147 14.97 14.71 20.29
C THR A 147 15.06 14.74 18.76
N PHE A 148 14.05 15.30 18.10
CA PHE A 148 14.03 15.51 16.64
C PHE A 148 14.67 16.83 16.18
N LEU A 149 15.17 17.65 17.10
CA LEU A 149 15.85 18.91 16.75
C LEU A 149 17.33 18.81 17.10
N GLY A 150 18.06 18.15 16.22
CA GLY A 150 19.49 18.45 16.08
C GLY A 150 19.61 19.84 15.48
N GLU A 151 19.59 20.88 16.31
CA GLU A 151 20.27 22.12 15.96
C GLU A 151 21.74 21.76 15.75
N ARG A 152 22.21 21.77 14.50
CA ARG A 152 23.64 21.83 14.23
C ARG A 152 24.05 23.29 14.30
N LYS A 153 24.97 23.59 15.22
CA LYS A 153 25.81 24.79 15.19
C LYS A 153 26.61 24.86 13.89
#